data_AF-A0A2A7MWS0-F1
#
_entry.id   AF-A0A2A7MWS0-F1
#
_cell.length_a   1.000
_cell.length_b   1.000
_cell.length_c   1.000
_cell.angle_alpha   90.00
_cell.angle_beta   90.00
_cell.angle_gamma   90.00
#
_symmetry.space_group_name_H-M   'P 1'
#
loop_
_entity.id
_entity.type
_entity.pdbx_description
1 polymer ?
#
loop_
_entity_poly.entity_id
_entity_poly.type
_entity_poly.pdbx_seq_one_letter_code
_entity_poly.pdbx_strand_id
1 'polypeptide(L)'
;MNCVTCGEAILPERAEMGFTYCTKRECVRANARGLRVIEIGQTKTNPEYVVLEGAAGERALKDMREGKYRRDPVVVKRERPAQNFEVPKVRFRKPTVRRPQPNRVKFVQALQAQGYGVDEIVRRGAYMNLTRSEVIRYMTARRR
;
A
#
# COMPACT_ATOMS: atom_id res chain seq x y z
N MET A 1 -5.50 45.43 7.51
CA MET A 1 -4.33 44.80 8.19
C MET A 1 -3.50 44.10 7.14
N ASN A 2 -2.16 44.15 7.22
CA ASN A 2 -1.26 43.66 6.16
C ASN A 2 -0.56 42.35 6.57
N CYS A 3 -0.28 41.50 5.60
CA CYS A 3 0.40 40.22 5.77
C CYS A 3 1.85 40.43 6.19
N VAL A 4 2.29 39.77 7.27
CA VAL A 4 3.67 39.86 7.78
C VAL A 4 4.74 39.33 6.80
N THR A 5 4.35 38.54 5.80
CA THR A 5 5.31 37.90 4.86
C THR A 5 5.33 38.55 3.48
N CYS A 6 4.18 38.91 2.92
CA CYS A 6 4.11 39.50 1.57
C CYS A 6 3.65 40.97 1.55
N GLY A 7 3.29 41.55 2.70
CA GLY A 7 2.84 42.94 2.80
C GLY A 7 1.43 43.23 2.26
N GLU A 8 0.76 42.26 1.62
CA GLU A 8 -0.58 42.46 1.05
C GLU A 8 -1.68 42.58 2.12
N ALA A 9 -2.76 43.26 1.76
CA ALA A 9 -3.95 43.35 2.59
C ALA A 9 -4.52 41.96 2.90
N ILE A 10 -4.73 41.69 4.18
CA ILE A 10 -5.40 40.50 4.68
C ILE A 10 -6.92 40.74 4.61
N LEU A 11 -7.67 39.71 4.22
CA LEU A 11 -9.13 39.71 4.31
C LEU A 11 -9.58 40.05 5.76
N PRO A 12 -10.57 40.94 5.94
CA PRO A 12 -10.98 41.39 7.27
C PRO A 12 -11.42 40.24 8.18
N GLU A 13 -12.21 39.30 7.67
CA GLU A 13 -12.63 38.08 8.39
C GLU A 13 -11.44 37.29 8.96
N ARG A 14 -10.31 37.24 8.24
CA ARG A 14 -9.10 36.55 8.72
C ARG A 14 -8.37 37.32 9.79
N ALA A 15 -8.35 38.65 9.68
CA ALA A 15 -7.76 39.50 10.72
C ALA A 15 -8.58 39.40 12.01
N GLU A 16 -9.91 39.34 11.92
CA GLU A 16 -10.81 39.12 13.07
C GLU A 16 -10.58 37.76 13.73
N MET A 17 -10.33 36.71 12.95
CA MET A 17 -9.90 35.40 13.46
C MET A 17 -8.47 35.37 14.04
N GLY A 18 -7.77 36.50 14.07
CA GLY A 18 -6.43 36.63 14.65
C GLY A 18 -5.28 36.19 13.75
N PHE A 19 -5.50 36.01 12.44
CA PHE A 19 -4.42 35.67 11.51
C PHE A 19 -3.61 36.91 11.10
N THR A 20 -2.28 36.80 11.17
CA THR A 20 -1.33 37.85 10.79
C THR A 20 -0.81 37.74 9.35
N TYR A 21 -1.25 36.74 8.60
CA TYR A 21 -0.79 36.46 7.24
C TYR A 21 -1.94 36.09 6.28
N CYS A 22 -1.72 36.31 4.98
CA CYS A 22 -2.69 36.03 3.93
C CYS A 22 -2.79 34.53 3.59
N THR A 23 -3.76 34.16 2.73
CA THR A 23 -4.00 32.76 2.32
C THR A 23 -3.06 32.25 1.23
N LYS A 24 -2.13 33.09 0.74
CA LYS A 24 -1.15 32.67 -0.27
C LYS A 24 -0.31 31.51 0.25
N ARG A 25 -0.08 30.54 -0.63
CA ARG A 25 0.58 29.27 -0.29
C ARG A 25 1.95 29.45 0.37
N GLU A 26 2.71 30.44 -0.07
CA GLU A 26 4.05 30.73 0.47
C GLU A 26 3.97 31.31 1.88
N CYS A 27 3.04 32.24 2.13
CA CYS A 27 2.79 32.84 3.44
C CYS A 27 2.25 31.80 4.44
N VAL A 28 1.34 30.94 4.01
CA VAL A 28 0.84 29.84 4.85
C VAL A 28 1.97 28.88 5.20
N ARG A 29 2.84 28.52 4.26
CA ARG A 29 3.97 27.61 4.54
C ARG A 29 4.97 28.23 5.53
N ALA A 30 5.26 29.52 5.39
CA ALA A 30 6.20 30.21 6.26
C ALA A 30 5.67 30.38 7.70
N ASN A 31 4.36 30.63 7.87
CA ASN A 31 3.78 31.00 9.16
C ASN A 31 2.90 29.92 9.81
N ALA A 32 2.53 28.86 9.09
CA ALA A 32 1.71 27.80 9.68
C ALA A 32 2.45 27.13 10.84
N ARG A 33 1.89 27.26 12.04
CA ARG A 33 2.38 26.55 13.22
C ARG A 33 1.98 25.08 13.11
N GLY A 34 2.88 24.19 13.52
CA GLY A 34 2.55 22.78 13.67
C GLY A 34 1.58 22.60 14.82
N LEU A 35 0.67 21.62 14.72
CA LEU A 35 -0.22 21.29 15.82
C LEU A 35 0.54 20.43 16.82
N ARG A 36 0.43 20.76 18.10
CA ARG A 36 0.91 19.89 19.16
C ARG A 36 -0.17 18.87 19.48
N VAL A 37 0.17 17.59 19.47
CA VAL A 37 -0.78 16.50 19.77
C VAL A 37 -0.19 15.53 20.79
N ILE A 38 -1.07 14.90 21.58
CA ILE A 38 -0.75 13.72 22.39
C ILE A 38 -1.50 12.53 21.82
N GLU A 39 -0.84 11.38 21.73
CA GLU A 39 -1.46 10.12 21.35
C GLU A 39 -2.14 9.50 22.58
N ILE A 40 -3.46 9.31 22.49
CA ILE A 40 -4.29 8.80 23.58
C ILE A 40 -4.62 7.31 23.42
N GLY A 41 -4.58 6.79 22.20
CA GLY A 41 -4.96 5.41 21.89
C GLY A 41 -3.97 4.76 20.92
N GLN A 42 -3.36 3.65 21.35
CA GLN A 42 -2.42 2.87 20.54
C GLN A 42 -3.11 1.62 20.01
N THR A 43 -3.85 1.74 18.90
CA THR A 43 -4.13 0.55 18.09
C THR A 43 -3.13 0.47 16.96
N LYS A 44 -2.66 -0.75 16.64
CA LYS A 44 -1.63 -1.01 15.62
C LYS A 44 -1.98 -0.41 14.25
N THR A 45 -3.27 -0.22 13.97
CA THR A 45 -3.81 0.24 12.69
C THR A 45 -4.47 1.61 12.76
N ASN A 46 -4.82 2.12 13.94
CA ASN A 46 -5.54 3.39 14.09
C ASN A 46 -5.09 4.12 15.37
N PRO A 47 -3.98 4.89 15.32
CA PRO A 47 -3.57 5.72 16.43
C PRO A 47 -4.51 6.93 16.58
N GLU A 48 -4.93 7.21 17.82
CA GLU A 48 -5.82 8.33 18.15
C GLU A 48 -5.03 9.46 18.82
N TYR A 49 -5.30 10.70 18.39
CA TYR A 49 -4.59 11.89 18.84
C TYR A 49 -5.54 12.98 19.33
N VAL A 50 -5.11 13.73 20.35
CA VAL A 50 -5.79 14.93 20.85
C VAL A 50 -4.88 16.14 20.64
N VAL A 51 -5.43 17.22 20.07
CA VAL A 51 -4.74 18.50 19.92
C VAL A 51 -4.62 19.19 21.28
N LEU A 52 -3.43 19.71 21.59
CA LEU A 52 -3.13 20.33 22.89
C LEU A 52 -3.59 21.78 23.03
N GLU A 53 -4.55 22.20 22.21
CA GLU A 53 -5.12 23.54 22.23
C GLU A 53 -6.53 23.48 22.85
N GLY A 54 -6.80 24.38 23.81
CA GLY A 54 -8.06 24.45 24.53
C GLY A 54 -8.25 23.38 25.62
N ALA A 55 -9.48 23.30 26.15
CA ALA A 55 -9.80 22.51 27.34
C ALA A 55 -9.52 21.00 27.19
N ALA A 56 -9.71 20.43 25.99
CA ALA A 56 -9.41 19.03 25.70
C ALA A 56 -7.90 18.73 25.80
N GLY A 57 -7.07 19.67 25.34
CA GLY A 57 -5.61 19.58 25.42
C GLY A 57 -5.09 19.65 26.85
N GLU A 58 -5.66 20.52 27.68
CA GLU A 58 -5.31 20.63 29.10
C GLU A 58 -5.60 19.34 29.86
N ARG A 59 -6.77 18.74 29.61
CA ARG A 59 -7.12 17.43 30.19
C ARG A 59 -6.16 16.34 29.74
N ALA A 60 -5.84 16.28 28.44
CA ALA A 60 -4.90 15.31 27.90
C ALA A 60 -3.49 15.46 28.53
N LEU A 61 -3.02 16.70 28.75
CA LEU A 61 -1.76 16.97 29.45
C LEU A 61 -1.79 16.55 30.92
N LYS A 62 -2.93 16.69 31.61
CA LYS A 62 -3.10 16.21 32.99
C LYS A 62 -3.04 14.68 33.04
N ASP A 63 -3.81 14.02 32.19
CA ASP A 63 -3.84 12.55 32.08
C ASP A 63 -2.45 11.98 31.70
N MET A 64 -1.70 12.68 30.85
CA MET A 64 -0.31 12.35 30.53
C MET A 64 0.61 12.45 31.77
N ARG A 65 0.50 13.53 32.56
CA ARG A 65 1.27 13.68 33.81
C ARG A 65 0.93 12.61 34.84
N GLU A 66 -0.31 12.14 34.85
CA GLU A 66 -0.78 11.01 35.66
C GLU A 66 -0.30 9.64 35.12
N GLY A 67 0.40 9.61 33.99
CA GLY A 67 0.98 8.40 33.40
C GLY A 67 0.00 7.55 32.59
N LYS A 68 -1.20 8.07 32.27
CA LYS A 68 -2.20 7.33 31.47
C LYS A 68 -1.79 7.18 30.01
N TYR A 69 -0.99 8.11 29.49
CA TYR A 69 -0.51 8.11 28.11
C TYR A 69 1.01 7.92 28.06
N ARG A 70 1.48 7.11 27.12
CA ARG A 70 2.85 6.57 27.10
C ARG A 70 3.86 7.42 26.33
N ARG A 71 3.40 8.39 25.52
CA ARG A 71 4.25 9.17 24.61
C ARG A 71 4.20 10.67 24.93
N ASP A 72 5.35 11.31 24.79
CA ASP A 72 5.48 12.77 24.86
C ASP A 72 4.71 13.46 23.72
N PRO A 73 4.30 14.73 23.90
CA PRO A 73 3.66 15.52 22.87
C PRO A 73 4.50 15.58 21.59
N VAL A 74 3.90 15.18 20.48
CA VAL A 74 4.51 15.28 19.15
C VAL A 74 4.00 16.54 18.46
N VAL A 75 4.89 17.29 17.81
CA VAL A 75 4.50 18.38 16.92
C VAL A 75 4.24 17.79 15.55
N VAL A 76 2.97 17.67 15.17
CA VAL A 76 2.59 17.28 13.82
C VAL A 76 2.51 18.51 12.94
N LYS A 77 3.46 18.61 12.01
CA LYS A 77 3.35 19.54 10.88
C LYS A 77 2.66 18.80 9.75
N ARG A 78 1.88 19.53 8.94
CA ARG A 78 1.36 19.00 7.69
C ARG A 78 2.52 18.84 6.71
N GLU A 79 3.27 17.76 6.86
CA GLU A 79 4.22 17.32 5.85
C GLU A 79 3.40 16.86 4.65
N ARG A 80 3.72 17.40 3.48
CA ARG A 80 3.21 16.78 2.24
C ARG A 80 3.69 15.34 2.24
N PRO A 81 2.92 14.37 1.73
CA PRO A 81 3.50 13.08 1.42
C PRO A 81 4.76 13.37 0.60
N ALA A 82 5.90 12.86 1.08
CA ALA A 82 7.17 13.01 0.37
C ALA A 82 6.90 12.64 -1.10
N GLN A 83 7.36 13.48 -2.03
CA GLN A 83 7.27 13.15 -3.45
C GLN A 83 7.97 11.81 -3.63
N ASN A 84 7.18 10.77 -3.88
CA ASN A 84 7.61 9.42 -4.18
C ASN A 84 8.66 8.87 -3.21
N PHE A 85 8.22 8.24 -2.11
CA PHE A 85 9.08 7.24 -1.48
C PHE A 85 9.42 6.22 -2.56
N GLU A 86 10.70 6.12 -2.95
CA GLU A 86 11.16 5.14 -3.92
C GLU A 86 11.05 3.75 -3.29
N VAL A 87 9.84 3.20 -3.32
CA VAL A 87 9.63 1.81 -2.99
C VAL A 87 10.39 1.02 -4.05
N PRO A 88 11.37 0.17 -3.68
CA PRO A 88 12.01 -0.71 -4.62
C PRO A 88 10.90 -1.55 -5.26
N LYS A 89 10.59 -1.26 -6.54
CA LYS A 89 9.61 -2.03 -7.30
C LYS A 89 10.24 -3.38 -7.59
N VAL A 90 10.19 -4.29 -6.62
CA VAL A 90 10.58 -5.68 -6.82
C VAL A 90 9.67 -6.19 -7.93
N ARG A 91 10.24 -6.39 -9.12
CA ARG A 91 9.49 -6.92 -10.27
C ARG A 91 9.16 -8.36 -9.97
N PHE A 92 7.98 -8.60 -9.42
CA PHE A 92 7.45 -9.95 -9.29
C PHE A 92 7.28 -10.54 -10.70
N ARG A 93 8.25 -11.36 -11.12
CA ARG A 93 8.12 -12.11 -12.38
C ARG A 93 7.11 -13.22 -12.12
N LYS A 94 5.91 -13.10 -12.71
CA LYS A 94 4.94 -14.20 -12.69
C LYS A 94 5.63 -15.45 -13.27
N PRO A 95 5.54 -16.61 -12.60
CA PRO A 95 6.12 -17.84 -13.14
C PRO A 95 5.51 -18.11 -14.52
N THR A 96 6.36 -18.34 -15.50
CA THR A 96 5.91 -18.63 -16.87
C THR A 96 5.25 -19.99 -16.88
N VAL A 97 3.93 -20.02 -17.03
CA VAL A 97 3.19 -21.28 -17.20
C VAL A 97 3.52 -21.85 -18.59
N ARG A 98 4.28 -22.94 -18.64
CA ARG A 98 4.54 -23.66 -19.90
C ARG A 98 3.24 -24.32 -20.36
N ARG A 99 2.66 -23.81 -21.45
CA ARG A 99 1.46 -24.40 -22.07
C ARG A 99 1.82 -25.78 -22.66
N PRO A 100 0.98 -26.81 -22.47
CA PRO A 100 1.12 -28.10 -23.16
C PRO A 100 1.25 -27.91 -24.68
N GLN A 101 2.16 -28.65 -25.31
CA GLN A 101 2.26 -28.61 -26.77
C GLN A 101 1.08 -29.38 -27.40
N PRO A 102 0.31 -28.79 -28.33
CA PRO A 102 -0.90 -29.41 -28.87
C PRO A 102 -0.69 -30.78 -29.53
N ASN A 103 0.43 -30.96 -30.24
CA ASN A 103 0.82 -32.22 -30.86
C ASN A 103 1.00 -33.36 -29.84
N ARG A 104 1.69 -33.09 -28.72
CA ARG A 104 1.91 -34.06 -27.64
C ARG A 104 0.61 -34.45 -26.95
N VAL A 105 -0.26 -33.47 -26.70
CA VAL A 105 -1.58 -33.72 -26.09
C VAL A 105 -2.44 -34.60 -27.00
N LYS A 106 -2.52 -34.28 -28.30
CA LYS A 106 -3.27 -35.08 -29.28
C LYS A 106 -2.74 -36.51 -29.39
N PHE A 107 -1.42 -36.69 -29.39
CA PHE A 107 -0.78 -38.01 -29.42
C PHE A 107 -1.16 -38.87 -28.21
N VAL A 108 -1.02 -38.33 -27.00
CA VAL A 108 -1.38 -39.03 -25.76
C VAL A 108 -2.87 -39.36 -25.73
N GLN A 109 -3.73 -38.43 -26.13
CA GLN A 109 -5.18 -38.64 -26.14
C GLN A 109 -5.62 -39.67 -27.20
N ALA A 110 -4.96 -39.73 -28.35
CA ALA A 110 -5.23 -40.73 -29.38
C ALA A 110 -4.88 -42.14 -28.88
N LEU A 111 -3.73 -42.32 -28.23
CA LEU A 111 -3.33 -43.62 -27.66
C LEU A 111 -4.20 -44.01 -26.45
N GLN A 112 -4.59 -43.04 -25.62
CA GLN A 112 -5.57 -43.28 -24.55
C GLN A 112 -6.92 -43.76 -25.10
N ALA A 113 -7.41 -43.16 -26.20
CA ALA A 113 -8.64 -43.59 -26.85
C ALA A 113 -8.55 -45.01 -27.44
N GLN A 114 -7.34 -45.46 -27.79
CA GLN A 114 -7.06 -46.84 -28.23
C GLN A 114 -6.88 -47.82 -27.06
N GLY A 115 -7.01 -47.38 -25.81
CA GLY A 115 -6.94 -48.23 -24.62
C GLY A 115 -5.52 -48.47 -24.08
N TYR A 116 -4.51 -47.74 -24.55
CA TYR A 116 -3.14 -47.91 -24.04
C TYR A 116 -2.96 -47.30 -22.65
N GLY A 117 -2.23 -48.02 -21.79
CA GLY A 117 -1.83 -47.55 -20.46
C GLY A 117 -0.68 -46.54 -20.48
N VAL A 118 -0.42 -45.91 -19.33
CA VAL A 118 0.57 -44.82 -19.19
C VAL A 118 1.98 -45.24 -19.64
N ASP A 119 2.48 -46.38 -19.17
CA ASP A 119 3.86 -46.80 -19.43
C ASP A 119 4.06 -47.20 -20.91
N GLU A 120 3.01 -47.74 -21.55
CA GLU A 120 2.98 -48.06 -22.97
C GLU A 120 2.96 -46.80 -23.85
N ILE A 121 2.22 -45.76 -23.43
CA ILE A 121 2.21 -44.44 -24.08
C ILE A 121 3.59 -43.77 -23.98
N VAL A 122 4.27 -43.87 -22.83
CA VAL A 122 5.64 -43.36 -22.67
C VAL A 122 6.60 -44.09 -23.61
N ARG A 123 6.50 -45.42 -23.68
CA ARG A 123 7.34 -46.24 -24.58
C ARG A 123 7.14 -45.86 -26.04
N ARG A 124 5.87 -45.74 -26.48
CA ARG A 124 5.53 -45.33 -27.85
C ARG A 124 5.87 -43.88 -28.13
N GLY A 125 5.79 -43.02 -27.12
CA GLY A 125 6.11 -41.59 -27.18
C GLY A 125 7.59 -41.26 -26.97
N ALA A 126 8.48 -42.25 -26.91
CA ALA A 126 9.91 -42.04 -26.68
C ALA A 126 10.54 -41.09 -27.72
N TYR A 127 10.11 -41.18 -28.99
CA TYR A 127 10.56 -40.29 -30.06
C TYR A 127 10.16 -38.82 -29.87
N MET A 128 9.14 -38.54 -29.04
CA MET A 128 8.73 -37.18 -28.70
C MET A 128 9.32 -36.68 -27.38
N ASN A 129 10.21 -37.46 -26.73
CA ASN A 129 10.73 -37.17 -25.38
C ASN A 129 9.60 -36.91 -24.38
N LEU A 130 8.55 -37.75 -24.40
CA LEU A 130 7.43 -37.69 -23.46
C LEU A 130 7.84 -38.31 -22.13
N THR A 131 7.71 -37.53 -21.05
CA THR A 131 7.89 -38.05 -19.69
C THR A 131 6.60 -38.64 -19.16
N ARG A 132 6.71 -39.59 -18.21
CA ARG A 132 5.55 -40.17 -17.51
C ARG A 132 4.64 -39.10 -16.91
N SER A 133 5.23 -38.06 -16.32
CA SER A 133 4.50 -36.93 -15.73
C SER A 133 3.76 -36.08 -16.77
N GLU A 134 4.31 -35.91 -17.97
CA GLU A 134 3.62 -35.22 -19.07
C GLU A 134 2.45 -36.05 -19.60
N VAL A 135 2.61 -37.36 -19.73
CA VAL A 135 1.52 -38.25 -20.16
C VAL A 135 0.34 -38.18 -19.20
N ILE A 136 0.59 -38.30 -17.88
CA ILE A 136 -0.46 -38.17 -16.85
C ILE A 136 -1.16 -36.81 -16.93
N ARG A 137 -0.38 -35.73 -17.10
CA ARG A 137 -0.90 -34.36 -17.25
C ARG A 137 -1.74 -34.19 -18.51
N TYR A 138 -1.38 -34.85 -19.61
CA TYR A 138 -2.08 -34.73 -20.89
C TYR A 138 -3.32 -35.63 -20.99
N MET A 139 -3.33 -36.77 -20.30
CA MET A 139 -4.53 -37.62 -20.16
C MET A 139 -5.65 -36.93 -19.37
N THR A 140 -5.27 -36.07 -18.41
CA THR A 140 -6.19 -35.31 -17.55
C THR A 140 -6.53 -33.92 -18.11
N ALA A 141 -5.83 -33.47 -19.16
CA ALA A 141 -6.11 -32.21 -19.82
C ALA A 141 -7.43 -32.32 -20.61
N ARG A 142 -8.45 -31.54 -20.20
CA ARG A 142 -9.73 -31.43 -20.94
C ARG A 142 -9.45 -31.08 -22.41
N ARG A 143 -10.09 -31.82 -23.34
CA ARG A 143 -10.22 -31.40 -24.74
C ARG A 143 -10.92 -30.04 -24.74
N ARG A 144 -10.18 -28.99 -25.10
CA ARG A 144 -10.79 -27.69 -25.44
C ARG A 144 -11.25 -27.74 -26.89
#